data_AF-H3BLR3-F1
#
_entry.id   AF-H3BLR3-F1
#
_cell.length_a   1.000
_cell.length_b   1.000
_cell.length_c   1.000
_cell.angle_alpha   90.00
_cell.angle_beta   90.00
_cell.angle_gamma   90.00
#
_symmetry.space_group_name_H-M   'P 1'
#
loop_
_entity.id
_entity.type
_entity.pdbx_description
1 polymer ?
#
loop_
_entity_poly.entity_id
_entity_poly.type
_entity_poly.pdbx_seq_one_letter_code
_entity_poly.pdbx_strand_id
1 'polypeptide(L)'
;HVNRMCLAADVPLIESGTAGYLGQVTTIKKGVTECYECHPKPTQRTFPGCTIRNTPSEPIHCIVWAKYLFNQLFGEEDADQEVSPDRADPEAAWEPTEAEARARASNEDGDIKRISTKEWAKSTGYDPVKLFTKEKPMPINKMSPSWV
;
A
#
# COMPACT_ATOMS: atom_id res chain seq x y z
N HIS A 1 0.13 13.58 -19.39
CA HIS A 1 1.39 14.24 -19.86
C HIS A 1 1.35 14.48 -21.37
N VAL A 2 1.38 13.44 -22.20
CA VAL A 2 1.36 13.56 -23.68
C VAL A 2 0.15 14.35 -24.19
N ASN A 3 -1.06 14.05 -23.70
CA ASN A 3 -2.29 14.80 -24.04
C ASN A 3 -2.10 16.33 -23.90
N ARG A 4 -1.53 16.79 -22.77
CA ARG A 4 -1.31 18.22 -22.53
C ARG A 4 -0.30 18.84 -23.50
N MET A 5 0.75 18.09 -23.87
CA MET A 5 1.73 18.54 -24.86
C MET A 5 1.11 18.70 -26.25
N CYS A 6 0.29 17.74 -26.70
CA CYS A 6 -0.38 17.79 -28.00
C CYS A 6 -1.41 18.94 -28.07
N LEU A 7 -2.16 19.18 -27.00
CA LEU A 7 -3.07 20.33 -26.91
C LEU A 7 -2.30 21.67 -26.89
N ALA A 8 -1.15 21.73 -26.22
CA ALA A 8 -0.33 22.94 -26.20
C ALA A 8 0.27 23.25 -27.58
N ALA A 9 0.72 22.23 -28.30
CA ALA A 9 1.33 22.35 -29.63
C ALA A 9 0.31 22.41 -30.79
N ASP A 10 -0.99 22.27 -30.51
CA ASP A 10 -2.07 22.15 -31.50
C ASP A 10 -1.82 21.04 -32.55
N VAL A 11 -1.23 19.93 -32.11
CA VAL A 11 -0.96 18.74 -32.93
C VAL A 11 -2.03 17.69 -32.63
N PRO A 12 -2.71 17.12 -33.65
CA PRO A 12 -3.68 16.05 -33.43
C PRO A 12 -2.99 14.80 -32.84
N LEU A 13 -3.62 14.21 -31.83
CA LEU A 13 -3.15 13.01 -31.13
C LEU A 13 -4.08 11.84 -31.42
N ILE A 14 -3.53 10.68 -31.77
CA ILE A 14 -4.28 9.42 -31.81
C ILE A 14 -3.96 8.68 -30.53
N GLU A 15 -4.98 8.40 -29.72
CA GLU A 15 -4.84 7.55 -28.54
C GLU A 15 -5.47 6.18 -28.77
N SER A 16 -4.86 5.14 -28.22
CA SER A 16 -5.28 3.76 -28.32
C SER A 16 -5.00 3.01 -27.02
N GLY A 17 -5.76 1.97 -26.74
CA GLY A 17 -5.51 1.09 -25.61
C GLY A 17 -6.09 -0.30 -25.84
N THR A 18 -5.52 -1.30 -25.16
CA THR A 18 -5.90 -2.70 -25.29
C THR A 18 -5.96 -3.38 -23.92
N ALA A 19 -6.92 -4.27 -23.71
CA ALA A 19 -7.05 -5.13 -22.54
C ALA A 19 -7.57 -6.51 -22.96
N GLY A 20 -6.67 -7.49 -23.05
CA GLY A 20 -7.00 -8.82 -23.58
C GLY A 20 -7.45 -8.75 -25.04
N TYR A 21 -8.67 -9.21 -25.33
CA TYR A 21 -9.29 -9.16 -26.66
C TYR A 21 -9.97 -7.83 -26.99
N LEU A 22 -10.08 -6.92 -26.01
CA LEU A 22 -10.74 -5.63 -26.20
C LEU A 22 -9.69 -4.56 -26.51
N GLY A 23 -10.07 -3.59 -27.34
CA GLY A 23 -9.26 -2.42 -27.60
C GLY A 23 -10.07 -1.28 -28.22
N GLN A 24 -9.52 -0.08 -28.16
CA GLN A 24 -10.13 1.13 -28.70
C GLN A 24 -9.09 2.06 -29.31
N VAL A 25 -9.53 2.91 -30.23
CA VAL A 25 -8.75 4.01 -30.81
C VAL A 25 -9.62 5.26 -30.82
N THR A 26 -9.05 6.41 -30.48
CA THR A 26 -9.73 7.71 -30.49
C THR A 26 -8.79 8.81 -30.98
N THR A 27 -9.35 9.84 -31.60
CA THR A 27 -8.61 11.01 -32.09
C THR A 27 -8.89 12.21 -31.19
N ILE A 28 -7.82 12.90 -30.77
CA ILE A 28 -7.86 14.08 -29.92
C ILE A 28 -7.34 15.28 -30.71
N LYS A 29 -8.18 16.30 -30.88
CA LYS A 29 -7.82 17.58 -31.49
C LYS A 29 -8.43 18.73 -30.69
N LYS A 30 -7.57 19.70 -30.33
CA LYS A 30 -7.96 20.86 -29.52
C LYS A 30 -9.12 21.63 -30.15
N GLY A 31 -10.14 21.90 -29.35
CA GLY A 31 -11.34 22.65 -29.78
C GLY A 31 -12.27 21.90 -30.74
N VAL A 32 -11.96 20.65 -31.11
CA VAL A 32 -12.78 19.85 -32.04
C VAL A 32 -13.34 18.61 -31.34
N THR A 33 -12.48 17.85 -30.67
CA THR A 33 -12.88 16.64 -29.94
C THR A 33 -12.56 16.80 -28.46
N GLU A 34 -13.13 15.91 -27.65
CA GLU A 34 -12.72 15.79 -26.25
C GLU A 34 -11.24 15.39 -26.13
N CYS A 35 -10.62 15.78 -25.02
CA CYS A 35 -9.25 15.40 -24.71
C CYS A 35 -9.19 14.18 -23.80
N TYR A 36 -8.00 13.61 -23.64
CA TYR A 36 -7.77 12.42 -22.82
C TYR A 36 -8.23 12.56 -21.35
N GLU A 37 -8.22 13.80 -20.83
CA GLU A 37 -8.50 14.14 -19.43
C GLU A 37 -9.92 14.72 -19.26
N CYS A 38 -10.75 14.78 -20.31
CA CYS A 38 -12.14 15.28 -20.22
C CYS A 38 -13.05 14.36 -19.39
N HIS A 39 -12.78 13.06 -19.41
CA HIS A 39 -13.50 12.07 -18.61
C HIS A 39 -12.58 11.44 -17.57
N PRO A 40 -12.97 11.44 -16.28
CA PRO A 40 -12.19 10.80 -15.24
C PRO A 40 -12.10 9.30 -15.50
N LYS A 41 -10.87 8.80 -15.53
CA LYS A 41 -10.61 7.37 -15.70
C LYS A 41 -10.65 6.68 -14.34
N PRO A 42 -10.94 5.37 -14.31
CA PRO A 42 -10.86 4.62 -13.07
C PRO A 42 -9.48 4.81 -12.44
N THR A 43 -9.45 5.38 -11.24
CA THR A 43 -8.21 5.51 -10.47
C THR A 43 -7.77 4.12 -10.00
N GLN A 44 -6.47 3.97 -9.73
CA GLN A 44 -5.99 2.75 -9.08
C GLN A 44 -6.68 2.61 -7.72
N ARG A 45 -7.07 1.38 -7.37
CA ARG A 45 -7.70 1.08 -6.08
C ARG A 45 -6.72 1.40 -4.95
N THR A 46 -7.15 2.23 -4.01
CA THR A 46 -6.41 2.57 -2.78
C THR A 46 -7.09 1.90 -1.59
N PHE A 47 -6.31 1.35 -0.68
CA PHE A 47 -6.81 0.69 0.53
C PHE A 47 -6.37 1.47 1.76
N PRO A 48 -7.20 1.55 2.83
CA PRO A 48 -6.81 2.21 4.06
C PRO A 48 -5.58 1.56 4.69
N GLY A 49 -4.63 2.38 5.18
CA GLY A 49 -3.40 1.90 5.81
C GLY A 49 -3.64 0.94 6.97
N CYS A 50 -4.65 1.19 7.81
CA CYS A 50 -5.02 0.32 8.93
C CYS A 50 -5.44 -1.08 8.46
N THR A 51 -6.18 -1.20 7.36
CA THR A 51 -6.57 -2.49 6.76
C THR A 51 -5.34 -3.26 6.25
N ILE A 52 -4.36 -2.56 5.68
CA ILE A 52 -3.13 -3.18 5.17
C ILE A 52 -2.20 -3.60 6.31
N ARG A 53 -2.13 -2.82 7.42
CA ARG A 53 -1.21 -3.07 8.54
C ARG A 53 -1.76 -4.06 9.58
N ASN A 54 -3.05 -3.97 9.89
CA ASN A 54 -3.63 -4.62 11.08
C ASN A 54 -4.68 -5.69 10.73
N THR A 55 -5.59 -5.42 9.79
CA THR A 55 -6.76 -6.28 9.52
C THR A 55 -6.99 -6.59 8.04
N PRO A 56 -6.06 -7.30 7.37
CA PRO A 56 -6.23 -7.66 5.96
C PRO A 56 -7.36 -8.67 5.78
N SER A 57 -8.48 -8.23 5.20
CA SER A 57 -9.68 -9.05 4.97
C SER A 57 -9.76 -9.75 3.61
N GLU A 58 -8.99 -9.30 2.62
CA GLU A 58 -9.01 -9.81 1.24
C GLU A 58 -7.60 -10.14 0.76
N PRO A 59 -7.42 -11.10 -0.18
CA PRO A 59 -6.09 -11.45 -0.72
C PRO A 59 -5.32 -10.25 -1.29
N ILE A 60 -6.02 -9.27 -1.84
CA ILE A 60 -5.41 -8.05 -2.38
C ILE A 60 -4.70 -7.22 -1.30
N HIS A 61 -5.18 -7.23 -0.06
CA HIS A 61 -4.55 -6.51 1.05
C HIS A 61 -3.17 -7.09 1.38
N CYS A 62 -3.02 -8.42 1.31
CA CYS A 62 -1.72 -9.08 1.49
C CYS A 62 -0.74 -8.75 0.35
N ILE A 63 -1.23 -8.64 -0.88
CA ILE A 63 -0.41 -8.24 -2.04
C ILE A 63 0.09 -6.79 -1.87
N VAL A 64 -0.78 -5.88 -1.44
CA VAL A 64 -0.42 -4.48 -1.17
C VAL A 64 0.56 -4.39 0.00
N TRP A 65 0.35 -5.15 1.08
CA TRP A 65 1.29 -5.23 2.20
C TRP A 65 2.68 -5.72 1.73
N ALA A 66 2.74 -6.76 0.91
CA ALA A 66 4.02 -7.27 0.38
C ALA A 66 4.73 -6.24 -0.50
N LYS A 67 3.98 -5.48 -1.31
CA LYS A 67 4.52 -4.36 -2.10
C LYS A 67 5.12 -3.27 -1.19
N TYR A 68 4.44 -2.92 -0.11
CA TYR A 68 4.90 -1.94 0.86
C TYR A 68 6.15 -2.43 1.61
N LEU A 69 6.17 -3.69 2.04
CA LEU A 69 7.32 -4.32 2.68
C LEU A 69 8.54 -4.30 1.74
N PHE A 70 8.34 -4.62 0.46
CA PHE A 70 9.41 -4.57 -0.53
C PHE A 70 10.00 -3.16 -0.65
N ASN A 71 9.14 -2.14 -0.74
CA ASN A 71 9.59 -0.76 -0.86
C ASN A 71 10.34 -0.29 0.41
N GLN A 72 9.87 -0.70 1.60
CA GLN A 72 10.54 -0.42 2.88
C GLN A 72 11.91 -1.09 2.99
N LEU A 73 12.07 -2.32 2.50
CA LEU A 73 13.34 -3.05 2.57
C LEU A 73 14.35 -2.59 1.52
N PHE A 74 13.91 -2.42 0.27
CA PHE A 74 14.79 -2.30 -0.90
C PHE A 74 14.55 -1.04 -1.75
N GLY A 75 13.46 -0.32 -1.51
CA GLY A 75 13.06 0.85 -2.28
C GLY A 75 13.22 2.16 -1.52
N GLU A 76 12.45 3.17 -1.95
CA GLU A 76 12.36 4.47 -1.30
C GLU A 76 11.45 4.38 -0.09
N GLU A 77 11.88 4.96 1.03
CA GLU A 77 11.10 4.91 2.26
C GLU A 77 9.93 5.90 2.15
N ASP A 78 8.72 5.38 2.31
CA ASP A 78 7.47 6.12 2.20
C ASP A 78 6.65 5.87 3.47
N ALA A 79 6.35 6.94 4.20
CA ALA A 79 5.62 6.90 5.47
C ALA A 79 4.19 6.36 5.30
N ASP A 80 3.59 6.55 4.11
CA ASP A 80 2.27 6.03 3.81
C ASP A 80 2.28 4.51 3.56
N GLN A 81 3.47 3.92 3.40
CA GLN A 81 3.71 2.51 3.11
C GLN A 81 4.43 1.75 4.24
N GLU A 82 4.46 2.25 5.48
CA GLU A 82 5.03 1.40 6.52
C GLU A 82 4.17 0.15 6.75
N VAL A 83 4.84 -0.93 7.10
CA VAL A 83 4.26 -2.26 7.27
C VAL A 83 4.36 -2.77 8.70
N SER A 84 5.06 -2.03 9.56
CA SER A 84 5.13 -2.35 10.99
C SER A 84 3.74 -2.24 11.60
N PRO A 85 3.32 -3.21 12.44
CA PRO A 85 2.04 -3.16 13.13
C PRO A 85 1.88 -1.82 13.85
N ASP A 86 0.74 -1.16 13.64
CA ASP A 86 0.47 0.08 14.35
C ASP A 86 0.06 -0.27 15.79
N ARG A 87 1.03 -0.26 16.70
CA ARG A 87 0.79 -0.48 18.14
C ARG A 87 -0.04 0.63 18.78
N ALA A 88 -0.25 1.76 18.11
CA ALA A 88 -1.12 2.84 18.58
C ALA A 88 -2.58 2.67 18.11
N ASP A 89 -2.88 1.68 17.28
CA ASP A 89 -4.25 1.38 16.86
C ASP A 89 -5.02 0.70 18.01
N PRO A 90 -6.05 1.36 18.59
CA PRO A 90 -6.86 0.79 19.66
C PRO A 90 -7.62 -0.48 19.24
N GLU A 91 -7.83 -0.72 17.94
CA GLU A 91 -8.46 -1.94 17.42
C GLU A 91 -7.48 -3.11 17.21
N ALA A 92 -6.16 -2.87 17.30
CA ALA A 92 -5.15 -3.93 17.18
C ALA A 92 -5.06 -4.83 18.43
N ALA A 93 -5.78 -4.49 19.50
CA ALA A 93 -5.94 -5.32 20.69
C ALA A 93 -7.33 -5.99 20.66
N TRP A 94 -7.34 -7.30 20.39
CA TRP A 94 -8.58 -8.07 20.30
C TRP A 94 -9.10 -8.55 21.67
N GLU A 95 -8.21 -8.58 22.67
CA GLU A 95 -8.53 -8.91 24.05
C GLU A 95 -8.54 -7.63 24.91
N PRO A 96 -9.61 -7.36 25.69
CA PRO A 96 -9.69 -6.17 26.55
C PRO A 96 -8.51 -6.05 27.53
N THR A 97 -8.01 -7.20 28.01
CA THR A 97 -6.88 -7.28 28.93
C THR A 97 -5.55 -6.92 28.25
N GLU A 98 -5.37 -7.29 26.98
CA GLU A 98 -4.21 -6.90 26.19
C GLU A 98 -4.28 -5.43 25.76
N ALA A 99 -5.49 -4.89 25.52
CA ALA A 99 -5.72 -3.48 25.22
C ALA A 99 -5.37 -2.61 26.43
N GLU A 100 -5.82 -2.99 27.63
CA GLU A 100 -5.51 -2.28 28.88
C GLU A 100 -4.02 -2.39 29.26
N ALA A 101 -3.40 -3.56 29.08
CA ALA A 101 -1.97 -3.75 29.31
C ALA A 101 -1.12 -2.92 28.34
N ARG A 102 -1.52 -2.83 27.06
CA ARG A 102 -0.83 -2.01 26.05
C ARG A 102 -1.06 -0.52 26.26
N ALA A 103 -2.25 -0.09 26.63
CA ALA A 103 -2.53 1.31 26.98
C ALA A 103 -1.71 1.77 28.19
N ARG A 104 -1.47 0.88 29.17
CA ARG A 104 -0.56 1.15 30.29
C ARG A 104 0.91 1.20 29.87
N ALA A 105 1.37 0.27 29.05
CA ALA A 105 2.76 0.26 28.55
C ALA A 105 3.07 1.51 27.70
N SER A 106 2.13 1.97 26.88
CA SER A 106 2.27 3.20 26.09
C SER A 106 2.45 4.47 26.95
N ASN A 107 2.00 4.46 28.21
CA ASN A 107 2.17 5.59 29.14
C ASN A 107 3.50 5.54 29.91
N GLU A 108 4.19 4.40 29.95
CA GLU A 108 5.47 4.21 30.64
C GLU A 108 6.68 4.24 29.68
N ASP A 109 6.51 3.84 28.42
CA ASP A 109 7.56 3.79 27.39
C ASP A 109 7.83 5.16 26.74
N GLY A 110 8.31 6.11 27.53
CA GLY A 110 8.71 7.45 27.08
C GLY A 110 9.95 7.52 26.18
N ASP A 111 10.62 6.41 25.84
CA ASP A 111 11.82 6.45 24.96
C ASP A 111 12.20 5.09 24.34
N ILE A 112 11.25 4.34 23.77
CA ILE A 112 11.64 3.25 22.84
C ILE A 112 11.85 3.87 21.47
N LYS A 113 13.11 4.16 21.11
CA LYS A 113 13.48 4.56 19.73
C LYS A 113 13.06 3.46 18.76
N ARG A 114 11.93 3.70 18.08
CA ARG A 114 11.36 2.82 17.05
C ARG A 114 12.29 2.86 15.84
N ILE A 115 13.17 1.87 15.72
CA ILE A 115 14.07 1.70 14.57
C ILE A 115 13.22 1.32 13.35
N SER A 116 13.41 2.00 12.21
CA SER A 116 12.61 1.72 11.02
C SER A 116 12.86 0.29 10.50
N THR A 117 11.88 -0.29 9.79
CA THR A 117 12.03 -1.64 9.21
C THR A 117 13.29 -1.74 8.36
N LYS A 118 13.61 -0.67 7.62
CA LYS A 118 14.79 -0.55 6.77
C LYS A 118 16.09 -0.53 7.56
N GLU A 119 16.17 0.29 8.61
CA GLU A 119 17.35 0.38 9.46
C GLU A 119 17.65 -0.93 10.19
N TRP A 120 16.60 -1.62 10.66
CA TRP A 120 16.74 -2.93 11.27
C TRP A 120 17.15 -4.02 10.26
N ALA A 121 16.63 -3.98 9.04
CA ALA A 121 17.03 -4.91 7.99
C ALA A 121 18.51 -4.71 7.62
N LYS A 122 18.97 -3.46 7.55
CA LYS A 122 20.39 -3.13 7.34
C LYS A 122 21.28 -3.65 8.48
N SER A 123 20.88 -3.47 9.74
CA SER A 123 21.68 -3.91 10.90
C SER A 123 21.79 -5.44 10.99
N THR A 124 20.82 -6.16 10.43
CA THR A 124 20.83 -7.63 10.35
C THR A 124 21.46 -8.16 9.07
N GLY A 125 21.94 -7.29 8.17
CA GLY A 125 22.51 -7.69 6.88
C GLY A 125 21.50 -8.32 5.93
N TYR A 126 20.22 -7.96 6.05
CA TYR A 126 19.11 -8.54 5.29
C TYR A 126 19.01 -10.08 5.41
N ASP A 127 19.29 -10.61 6.60
CA ASP A 127 19.16 -12.04 6.89
C ASP A 127 17.69 -12.50 6.70
N PRO A 128 17.42 -13.48 5.81
CA PRO A 128 16.07 -13.86 5.45
C PRO A 128 15.32 -14.54 6.60
N VAL A 129 16.01 -15.28 7.47
CA VAL A 129 15.40 -15.96 8.62
C VAL A 129 14.99 -14.93 9.67
N LYS A 130 15.84 -13.94 9.92
CA LYS A 130 15.51 -12.82 10.83
C LYS A 130 14.37 -12.00 10.27
N LEU A 131 14.41 -11.61 8.98
CA LEU A 131 13.34 -10.86 8.32
C LEU A 131 12.00 -11.61 8.42
N PHE A 132 11.98 -12.90 8.09
CA PHE A 132 10.78 -13.72 8.19
C PHE A 132 10.25 -13.84 9.63
N THR A 133 11.15 -13.92 10.62
CA THR A 133 10.75 -14.03 12.03
C THR A 133 10.18 -12.73 12.58
N LYS A 134 10.71 -11.58 12.16
CA LYS A 134 10.23 -10.26 12.57
C LYS A 134 8.92 -9.88 11.90
N GLU A 135 8.85 -10.05 10.58
CA GLU A 135 7.73 -9.62 9.75
C GLU A 135 6.68 -10.73 9.62
N LYS A 136 6.61 -11.67 10.57
CA LYS A 136 5.57 -12.71 10.55
C LYS A 136 4.22 -12.00 10.45
N PRO A 137 3.46 -12.21 9.37
CA PRO A 137 2.10 -11.71 9.31
C PRO A 137 1.38 -12.30 10.52
N MET A 138 0.56 -11.46 11.17
CA MET A 138 -0.38 -11.89 12.21
C MET A 138 -0.95 -13.26 11.82
N PRO A 139 -0.99 -14.22 12.76
CA PRO A 139 -0.99 -15.63 12.42
C PRO A 139 -2.17 -15.94 11.49
N ILE A 140 -1.87 -16.70 10.44
CA ILE A 140 -2.83 -17.37 9.54
C ILE A 140 -4.01 -18.00 10.31
N ASN A 141 -3.84 -18.33 11.60
CA ASN A 141 -4.90 -18.74 12.54
C ASN A 141 -6.02 -17.72 12.80
N LYS A 142 -5.97 -16.50 12.28
CA LYS A 142 -7.04 -15.48 12.43
C LYS A 142 -7.74 -15.11 11.12
N MET A 143 -7.43 -15.78 10.00
CA MET A 143 -8.32 -15.75 8.83
C MET A 143 -9.65 -16.38 9.23
N SER A 144 -10.77 -15.70 8.94
CA SER A 144 -12.10 -16.20 9.28
C SER A 144 -12.28 -17.63 8.74
N PRO A 145 -13.01 -18.52 9.46
CA PRO A 145 -13.25 -19.89 9.02
C PRO A 145 -13.97 -20.02 7.66
N SER A 146 -14.44 -18.91 7.10
CA SER A 146 -15.15 -18.84 5.82
C SER A 146 -14.25 -19.05 4.59
N TRP A 147 -12.95 -19.21 4.77
CA TRP A 147 -11.97 -19.37 3.69
C TRP A 147 -11.17 -20.70 3.76
N VAL A 148 -11.63 -21.66 4.56
CA VAL A 148 -11.19 -23.07 4.51
C VAL A 148 -12.32 -23.94 3.98
#